data_AF-A0A2V6L617-F1
#
_entry.id   AF-A0A2V6L617-F1
#
_cell.length_a   1.000
_cell.length_b   1.000
_cell.length_c   1.000
_cell.angle_alpha   90.00
_cell.angle_beta   90.00
_cell.angle_gamma   90.00
#
_symmetry.space_group_name_H-M   'P 1'
#
loop_
_entity.id
_entity.type
_entity.pdbx_description
1 polymer ?
#
loop_
_entity_poly.entity_id
_entity_poly.type
_entity_poly.pdbx_seq_one_letter_code
_entity_poly.pdbx_strand_id
1 'polypeptide(L)' 'MFAAASPSDNSTFSIGGDLPVNRLGFGAMRLTGENIWGWPPDRENARKVLRRALELGANL' A
#
# COMPACT_ATOMS: atom_id res chain seq x y z
N MET A 1 22.28 -27.14 -4.71
CA MET A 1 21.47 -26.92 -3.48
C MET A 1 21.57 -25.44 -3.14
N PHE A 2 20.57 -24.64 -3.51
CA PHE A 2 20.56 -23.20 -3.19
C PHE A 2 19.92 -23.04 -1.82
N ALA A 3 20.66 -22.49 -0.85
CA ALA A 3 20.09 -22.09 0.42
C ALA A 3 19.09 -20.97 0.16
N ALA A 4 17.84 -21.13 0.61
CA ALA A 4 16.89 -20.04 0.65
C ALA A 4 17.45 -18.95 1.58
N ALA A 5 17.55 -17.72 1.10
CA ALA A 5 17.90 -16.59 1.95
C ALA A 5 16.85 -16.48 3.06
N SER A 6 17.29 -16.41 4.32
CA SER A 6 16.43 -15.98 5.43
C SER A 6 15.81 -14.63 5.06
N PRO A 7 14.50 -14.40 5.27
CA PRO A 7 13.94 -13.08 5.03
C PRO A 7 14.71 -12.11 5.92
N SER A 8 15.45 -11.19 5.32
CA SER A 8 15.94 -10.04 6.06
C SER A 8 14.71 -9.30 6.56
N ASP A 9 14.67 -8.98 7.86
CA ASP A 9 13.65 -8.12 8.49
C ASP A 9 13.64 -6.68 7.94
N ASN A 10 14.19 -6.45 6.74
CA ASN A 10 14.11 -5.20 5.99
C ASN A 10 12.69 -5.05 5.43
N SER A 11 11.79 -4.71 6.35
CA SER A 11 10.39 -4.40 6.09
C SER A 11 10.21 -2.98 5.56
N THR A 12 11.29 -2.20 5.41
CA THR A 12 11.27 -0.79 5.02
C THR A 12 12.33 -0.46 3.95
N PHE A 13 12.00 0.41 3.00
CA PHE A 13 12.83 0.93 1.91
C PHE A 13 12.78 2.46 1.87
N SER A 14 13.83 3.13 1.42
CA SER A 14 13.79 4.58 1.18
C SER A 14 13.47 4.89 -0.29
N ILE A 15 12.39 5.65 -0.53
CA ILE A 15 12.10 6.26 -1.83
C ILE A 15 12.76 7.65 -1.85
N GLY A 16 13.46 8.00 -2.94
CA GLY A 16 14.10 9.31 -3.07
C GLY A 16 15.32 9.54 -2.16
N GLY A 17 15.67 8.57 -1.30
CA GLY A 17 16.77 8.65 -0.34
C GLY A 17 16.35 8.97 1.08
N ASP A 18 15.16 9.56 1.27
CA ASP A 18 14.72 10.16 2.53
C ASP A 18 13.28 9.83 2.93
N LEU A 19 12.49 9.19 2.06
CA LEU A 19 11.13 8.75 2.39
C LEU A 19 11.10 7.24 2.74
N PRO A 20 11.09 6.85 4.02
CA PRO A 20 10.98 5.45 4.42
C PRO A 20 9.55 4.92 4.22
N VAL A 21 9.42 3.84 3.45
CA VAL A 21 8.16 3.14 3.18
C VAL A 21 8.27 1.67 3.50
N ASN A 22 7.17 1.05 3.91
CA ASN A 22 7.13 -0.38 4.15
C ASN A 22 7.12 -1.15 2.84
N ARG A 23 7.57 -2.41 2.91
CA ARG A 23 7.66 -3.31 1.77
C ARG A 23 6.34 -3.56 1.06
N LEU A 24 5.23 -3.46 1.80
CA LEU A 24 3.89 -3.64 1.28
C LEU A 24 3.17 -2.28 1.21
N GLY A 25 2.72 -1.93 0.01
CA GLY A 25 1.90 -0.75 -0.25
C GLY A 25 0.44 -1.09 -0.57
N PHE A 26 -0.39 -0.07 -0.73
CA PHE A 26 -1.80 -0.17 -1.08
C PHE A 26 -2.05 0.25 -2.54
N GLY A 27 -2.35 -0.71 -3.41
CA GLY A 27 -2.72 -0.43 -4.80
C GLY A 27 -4.10 0.22 -4.92
N ALA A 28 -4.17 1.49 -5.32
CA ALA A 28 -5.42 2.27 -5.35
C ALA A 28 -6.19 2.23 -6.69
N MET A 29 -5.74 1.49 -7.69
CA MET A 29 -6.29 1.53 -9.06
C MET A 29 -7.81 1.26 -9.14
N ARG A 30 -8.36 0.43 -8.25
CA ARG A 30 -9.81 0.11 -8.21
C ARG A 30 -10.54 0.74 -7.03
N LEU A 31 -9.91 1.69 -6.34
CA LEU A 31 -10.55 2.44 -5.28
C LEU A 31 -11.44 3.56 -5.82
N THR A 32 -11.14 4.05 -7.02
CA THR A 32 -11.89 5.10 -7.71
C THR A 32 -13.18 4.57 -8.34
N GLY A 33 -13.88 5.42 -9.10
CA GLY A 33 -15.11 5.06 -9.79
C GLY A 33 -14.94 4.03 -10.91
N GLU A 34 -16.04 3.75 -11.60
CA GLU A 34 -16.10 2.80 -12.71
C GLU A 34 -15.04 3.12 -13.78
N ASN A 35 -14.45 2.08 -14.37
CA ASN A 35 -13.34 2.21 -15.32
C ASN A 35 -12.15 3.03 -14.79
N ILE A 36 -11.97 3.10 -13.46
CA ILE A 36 -10.87 3.78 -12.74
C ILE A 36 -11.04 5.31 -12.68
N TRP A 37 -12.13 5.86 -13.20
CA TRP A 37 -12.36 7.31 -13.25
C TRP A 37 -13.51 7.75 -12.34
N GLY A 38 -13.36 8.94 -11.74
CA GLY A 38 -14.38 9.56 -10.91
C GLY A 38 -14.44 8.99 -9.49
N TRP A 39 -15.54 9.30 -8.79
CA TRP A 39 -15.76 8.86 -7.41
C TRP A 39 -16.23 7.41 -7.34
N PRO A 40 -15.78 6.64 -6.33
CA PRO A 40 -16.39 5.34 -6.06
C PRO A 40 -17.86 5.52 -5.64
N PRO A 41 -18.71 4.50 -5.88
CA PRO A 41 -20.13 4.55 -5.52
C PRO A 41 -20.35 4.78 -4.02
N ASP A 42 -19.42 4.30 -3.18
CA ASP A 42 -19.38 4.58 -1.74
C ASP A 42 -18.04 5.24 -1.37
N ARG A 43 -18.06 6.57 -1.30
CA ARG A 43 -16.89 7.39 -0.93
C ARG A 43 -16.49 7.21 0.53
N GLU A 44 -17.44 6.95 1.42
CA GLU A 44 -17.15 6.82 2.84
C GLU A 44 -16.46 5.48 3.12
N ASN A 45 -16.91 4.41 2.47
CA ASN A 45 -16.23 3.12 2.54
C ASN A 45 -14.82 3.18 1.94
N ALA A 46 -14.64 3.84 0.78
CA ALA A 46 -13.31 4.03 0.20
C ALA A 46 -12.34 4.72 1.18
N ARG A 47 -12.81 5.74 1.90
CA ARG A 47 -12.02 6.41 2.96
C ARG A 47 -11.71 5.47 4.14
N LYS A 48 -12.67 4.64 4.55
CA LYS A 48 -12.44 3.64 5.63
C LYS A 48 -11.36 2.63 5.24
N VAL A 49 -11.39 2.14 4.01
CA VAL A 49 -10.37 1.20 3.48
C VAL A 49 -8.98 1.84 3.49
N LEU A 50 -8.85 3.09 3.03
CA LEU A 50 -7.57 3.81 3.06
C LEU A 50 -7.04 4.01 4.48
N ARG A 51 -7.92 4.40 5.43
CA ARG A 51 -7.53 4.51 6.85
C ARG A 51 -7.05 3.16 7.38
N ARG A 52 -7.76 2.08 7.06
CA ARG A 52 -7.37 0.74 7.50
C ARG A 52 -6.03 0.30 6.91
N ALA A 53 -5.75 0.65 5.66
CA ALA A 53 -4.45 0.38 5.04
C ALA A 53 -3.31 1.08 5.79
N LEU A 54 -3.49 2.36 6.15
CA LEU A 54 -2.52 3.10 6.96
C LEU A 54 -2.32 2.49 8.35
N GLU A 55 -3.40 2.09 9.04
CA GLU A 55 -3.32 1.41 10.34
C GLU A 55 -2.56 0.08 10.28
N LEU A 56 -2.62 -0.61 9.15
CA LEU A 56 -1.89 -1.84 8.88
C LEU A 56 -0.44 -1.61 8.42
N GLY A 57 -0.02 -0.35 8.30
CA GLY A 57 1.34 0.04 7.90
C GLY A 57 1.55 0.13 6.40
N ALA A 58 0.52 0.10 5.56
CA ALA A 58 0.68 0.42 4.14
C ALA A 58 0.82 1.95 4.00
N ASN A 59 2.06 2.41 3.92
CA ASN A 59 2.43 3.83 3.77
C ASN A 59 3.04 4.13 2.39
N LEU A 60 2.76 3.25 1.41
CA LEU A 60 3.09 3.39 -0.01
C LEU A 60 1.84 3.16 -0.86
#